data_AF-A0AAU0KQ56-F1
#
_entry.id   AF-A0AAU0KQ56-F1
#
_cell.length_a   1.000
_cell.length_b   1.000
_cell.length_c   1.000
_cell.angle_alpha   90.00
_cell.angle_beta   90.00
_cell.angle_gamma   90.00
#
_symmetry.space_group_name_H-M   'P 1'
#
loop_
_entity.id
_entity.type
_entity.pdbx_description
1 polymer ?
#
loop_
_entity_poly.entity_id
_entity_poly.type
_entity_poly.pdbx_seq_one_letter_code
_entity_poly.pdbx_strand_id
1 'polypeptide(L)'
;MDTVYKNSDEHTKSRPNRVNLTVPHSLLEVVDRNVNARLDDGESRDTANRAAFVMEMFKLGLRVHENKKKKDEGEVTLNDQLKMMSRNILISSFLAEAIFSLIKETLDMSKVQKSETYLANDFMMVLDERITGKLMQFFK
;
A
#
# COMPACT_ATOMS: atom_id res chain seq x y z
N MET A 1 -22.44 61.14 3.08
CA MET A 1 -21.35 61.31 2.11
C MET A 1 -20.63 59.98 2.08
N ASP A 2 -21.14 59.10 1.22
CA ASP A 2 -20.79 57.68 1.19
C ASP A 2 -19.44 57.50 0.51
N THR A 3 -18.45 57.06 1.28
CA THR A 3 -17.18 56.58 0.75
C THR A 3 -17.41 55.22 0.14
N VAL A 4 -17.65 55.24 -1.18
CA VAL A 4 -17.67 54.09 -2.08
C VAL A 4 -16.40 53.27 -1.86
N TYR A 5 -16.57 52.04 -1.37
CA TYR A 5 -15.54 51.00 -1.45
C TYR A 5 -15.13 50.86 -2.91
N LYS A 6 -13.88 51.26 -3.23
CA LYS A 6 -13.23 50.89 -4.48
C LYS A 6 -13.20 49.36 -4.54
N ASN A 7 -14.00 48.79 -5.44
CA ASN A 7 -13.87 47.42 -5.90
C ASN A 7 -12.40 47.16 -6.27
N SER A 8 -11.73 46.32 -5.48
CA SER A 8 -10.37 45.85 -5.72
C SER A 8 -10.36 44.44 -6.31
N ASP A 9 -11.36 44.10 -7.14
CA ASP A 9 -11.56 42.74 -7.67
C ASP A 9 -11.67 42.68 -9.21
N GLU A 10 -11.03 43.59 -9.95
CA GLU A 10 -11.10 43.59 -11.43
C GLU A 10 -9.76 43.45 -12.18
N HIS A 11 -8.66 43.11 -11.50
CA HIS A 11 -7.34 42.98 -12.16
C HIS A 11 -6.54 41.70 -11.87
N THR A 12 -7.19 40.56 -11.61
CA THR A 12 -6.55 39.25 -11.81
C THR A 12 -6.82 38.73 -13.22
N LYS A 13 -6.43 39.52 -14.24
CA LYS A 13 -6.13 38.95 -15.55
C LYS A 13 -5.02 37.92 -15.31
N SER A 14 -5.43 36.64 -15.32
CA SER A 14 -4.62 35.43 -15.15
C SER A 14 -3.26 35.57 -15.83
N ARG A 15 -2.26 36.04 -15.08
CA ARG A 15 -0.88 36.03 -15.55
C ARG A 15 -0.44 34.57 -15.51
N PRO A 16 0.19 34.03 -16.56
CA PRO A 16 0.71 32.68 -16.53
C PRO A 16 1.70 32.56 -15.37
N ASN A 17 1.43 31.63 -14.46
CA ASN A 17 2.33 31.33 -13.35
C ASN A 17 3.58 30.65 -13.91
N ARG A 18 4.75 31.25 -13.63
CA ARG A 18 6.05 30.68 -13.99
C ARG A 18 6.65 30.00 -12.77
N VAL A 19 7.07 28.75 -12.95
CA VAL A 19 7.70 27.94 -11.92
C VAL A 19 9.12 27.63 -12.37
N ASN A 20 10.10 28.02 -11.56
CA ASN A 20 11.51 27.72 -11.80
C ASN A 20 11.99 26.73 -10.76
N LEU A 21 12.55 25.60 -11.19
CA LEU A 21 13.00 24.52 -10.32
C LEU A 21 14.38 24.04 -10.78
N THR A 22 15.27 23.79 -9.83
CA THR A 22 16.54 23.10 -10.10
C THR A 22 16.30 21.60 -10.01
N VAL A 23 16.68 20.87 -11.07
CA VAL A 23 16.55 19.41 -11.13
C VAL A 23 17.91 18.76 -11.39
N PRO A 24 18.13 17.52 -10.91
CA PRO A 24 19.32 16.75 -11.26
C PRO A 24 19.48 16.56 -12.77
N HIS A 25 20.73 16.51 -13.23
CA HIS A 25 21.04 16.36 -14.66
C HIS A 25 20.44 15.08 -15.27
N SER A 26 20.41 13.98 -14.50
CA SER A 26 19.82 12.72 -14.93
C SER A 26 18.34 12.84 -15.33
N LEU A 27 17.57 13.72 -14.69
CA LEU A 27 16.17 13.95 -15.07
C LEU A 27 16.06 14.75 -16.38
N LEU A 28 17.00 15.67 -16.61
CA LEU A 28 17.06 16.44 -17.84
C LEU A 28 17.37 15.53 -19.04
N GLU A 29 18.28 14.57 -18.89
CA GLU A 29 18.58 13.58 -19.94
C GLU A 29 17.35 12.77 -20.34
N VAL A 30 16.52 12.37 -19.36
CA VAL A 30 15.26 11.66 -19.63
C VAL A 30 14.28 12.55 -20.39
N VAL A 31 14.15 13.82 -19.98
CA VAL A 31 13.32 14.79 -20.70
C VAL A 31 13.80 14.96 -22.14
N ASP A 32 15.09 15.14 -22.35
CA ASP A 32 15.69 15.35 -23.67
C ASP A 32 15.47 14.16 -24.60
N ARG A 33 15.65 12.94 -24.07
CA ARG A 33 15.39 11.71 -24.84
C ARG A 33 13.95 11.65 -25.36
N ASN A 34 12.98 12.00 -24.51
CA ASN A 34 11.56 11.95 -24.89
C ASN A 34 11.17 13.11 -25.82
N VAL A 35 11.72 14.30 -25.61
CA VAL A 35 11.49 15.44 -26.52
C VAL A 35 12.07 15.15 -27.90
N ASN A 36 13.28 14.59 -27.97
CA ASN A 36 13.89 14.22 -29.25
C ASN A 36 13.08 13.14 -29.97
N ALA A 37 12.59 12.12 -29.26
CA ALA A 37 11.72 11.10 -29.86
C ALA A 37 10.45 11.70 -30.49
N ARG A 38 9.80 12.67 -29.82
CA ARG A 38 8.64 13.38 -30.40
C ARG A 38 8.99 14.20 -31.65
N LEU A 39 10.18 14.81 -31.67
CA LEU A 39 10.67 15.53 -32.84
C LEU A 39 10.97 14.57 -34.01
N ASP A 40 11.54 13.40 -33.72
CA ASP A 40 11.81 12.35 -34.70
C ASP A 40 10.51 11.78 -35.30
N ASP A 41 9.43 11.74 -34.52
CA ASP A 41 8.07 11.38 -34.97
C ASP A 41 7.39 12.49 -35.80
N GLY A 42 8.04 13.65 -36.00
CA GLY A 42 7.56 14.75 -36.83
C GLY A 42 6.70 15.79 -36.12
N GLU A 43 6.67 15.81 -34.77
CA GLU A 43 6.02 16.90 -34.03
C GLU A 43 6.76 18.25 -34.22
N SER A 44 6.02 19.36 -34.16
CA SER A 44 6.61 20.70 -34.22
C SER A 44 7.43 21.00 -32.97
N ARG A 45 8.51 21.79 -33.12
CA ARG A 45 9.32 22.29 -31.99
C ARG A 45 8.51 23.15 -31.01
N ASP A 46 7.40 23.71 -31.45
CA ASP A 46 6.51 24.50 -30.58
C ASP A 46 5.74 23.62 -29.58
N THR A 47 5.46 22.36 -29.94
CA THR A 47 4.76 21.39 -29.07
C THR A 47 5.74 20.42 -28.40
N ALA A 48 6.74 19.96 -29.14
CA ALA A 48 7.80 19.08 -28.67
C ALA A 48 8.99 19.90 -28.13
N ASN A 49 8.78 20.50 -26.95
CA ASN A 49 9.86 21.16 -26.19
C ASN A 49 9.86 20.73 -24.73
N ARG A 50 11.00 20.96 -24.05
CA ARG A 50 11.21 20.58 -22.65
C ARG A 50 10.12 21.11 -21.72
N ALA A 51 9.71 22.37 -21.89
CA ALA A 51 8.73 23.00 -21.00
C ALA A 51 7.34 22.36 -21.15
N ALA A 52 6.91 22.12 -22.39
CA ALA A 52 5.66 21.43 -22.69
C ALA A 52 5.66 20.00 -22.12
N PHE A 53 6.75 19.25 -22.35
CA PHE A 53 6.89 17.88 -21.84
C PHE A 53 6.90 17.83 -20.30
N VAL A 54 7.71 18.67 -19.65
CA VAL A 54 7.77 18.74 -18.18
C VAL A 54 6.41 19.12 -17.60
N MET A 55 5.69 20.03 -18.25
CA MET A 55 4.35 20.40 -17.80
C MET A 55 3.34 19.25 -17.91
N GLU A 56 3.42 18.46 -18.98
CA GLU A 56 2.60 17.26 -19.15
C GLU A 56 2.89 16.23 -18.05
N MET A 57 4.16 15.96 -17.79
CA MET A 57 4.59 15.03 -16.73
C MET A 57 4.22 15.53 -15.34
N PHE A 58 4.30 16.84 -15.10
CA PHE A 58 3.87 17.43 -13.83
C PHE A 58 2.37 17.25 -13.60
N LYS A 59 1.52 17.50 -14.63
CA LYS A 59 0.08 17.26 -14.54
C LYS A 59 -0.24 15.79 -14.26
N LEU A 60 0.49 14.87 -14.90
CA LEU A 60 0.35 13.44 -14.66
C LEU A 60 0.75 13.08 -13.22
N GLY A 61 1.88 13.60 -12.73
CA GLY A 61 2.36 13.41 -11.37
C GLY A 61 1.34 13.88 -10.33
N LEU A 62 0.74 15.06 -10.52
CA LEU A 62 -0.33 15.55 -9.65
C LEU A 62 -1.56 14.63 -9.66
N ARG A 63 -1.97 14.15 -10.83
CA ARG A 63 -3.10 13.20 -10.95
C ARG A 63 -2.82 11.90 -10.22
N VAL A 64 -1.62 11.34 -10.35
CA VAL A 64 -1.21 10.12 -9.65
C VAL A 64 -1.18 10.34 -8.14
N HIS A 65 -0.63 11.47 -7.69
CA HIS A 65 -0.56 11.83 -6.27
C HIS A 65 -1.96 11.96 -5.64
N GLU A 66 -2.87 12.68 -6.30
CA GLU A 66 -4.27 12.81 -5.84
C GLU A 66 -5.00 11.46 -5.83
N ASN A 67 -4.80 10.64 -6.86
CA ASN A 67 -5.39 9.30 -6.90
C ASN A 67 -4.85 8.39 -5.79
N LYS A 68 -3.57 8.50 -5.45
CA LYS A 68 -2.98 7.76 -4.33
C LYS A 68 -3.58 8.22 -3.01
N LYS A 69 -3.62 9.53 -2.77
CA LYS A 69 -4.21 10.10 -1.55
C LYS A 69 -5.67 9.66 -1.35
N LYS A 70 -6.48 9.64 -2.42
CA LYS A 70 -7.86 9.16 -2.38
C LYS A 70 -7.99 7.66 -2.06
N LYS A 71 -6.99 6.84 -2.42
CA LYS A 71 -6.94 5.42 -2.04
C LYS A 71 -6.52 5.25 -0.59
N ASP A 72 -5.52 6.01 -0.16
CA ASP A 72 -4.96 5.97 1.20
C ASP A 72 -6.01 6.42 2.26
N GLU A 73 -6.98 7.27 1.88
CA GLU A 73 -8.13 7.64 2.75
C GLU A 73 -9.02 6.44 3.15
N GLY A 74 -8.91 5.30 2.46
CA GLY A 74 -9.60 4.04 2.80
C GLY A 74 -8.66 2.88 3.16
N GLU A 75 -7.35 3.11 3.27
CA GLU A 75 -6.41 2.05 3.63
C GLU A 75 -6.52 1.71 5.11
N VAL A 76 -6.87 0.45 5.38
CA VAL A 76 -6.82 -0.14 6.72
C VAL A 76 -5.39 -0.03 7.21
N THR A 77 -5.19 0.71 8.30
CA THR A 77 -3.86 0.96 8.84
C THR A 77 -3.15 -0.34 9.20
N LEU A 78 -1.82 -0.36 9.20
CA LEU A 78 -1.05 -1.54 9.63
C LEU A 78 -1.49 -2.02 11.02
N ASN A 79 -1.81 -1.09 11.92
CA ASN A 79 -2.29 -1.41 13.26
C ASN A 79 -3.67 -2.08 13.25
N ASP A 80 -4.58 -1.63 12.37
CA ASP A 80 -5.89 -2.25 12.20
C ASP A 80 -5.77 -3.65 11.59
N GLN A 81 -4.85 -3.84 10.65
CA GLN A 81 -4.53 -5.16 10.09
C GLN A 81 -3.99 -6.11 11.17
N LEU A 82 -3.04 -5.64 12.00
CA LEU A 82 -2.50 -6.41 13.13
C LEU A 82 -3.57 -6.73 14.18
N LYS A 83 -4.47 -5.80 14.46
CA LYS A 83 -5.62 -6.01 15.35
C LYS A 83 -6.56 -7.07 14.79
N MET A 84 -6.84 -7.04 13.48
CA MET A 84 -7.67 -8.05 12.81
C MET A 84 -7.02 -9.44 12.85
N MET A 85 -5.72 -9.53 12.55
CA MET A 85 -4.98 -10.80 12.61
C MET A 85 -4.96 -11.37 14.03
N SER A 86 -4.62 -10.55 15.03
CA SER A 86 -4.62 -10.95 16.44
C SER A 86 -5.99 -11.45 16.89
N ARG A 87 -7.07 -10.75 16.51
CA ARG A 87 -8.44 -11.18 16.82
C ARG A 87 -8.77 -12.54 16.21
N ASN A 88 -8.40 -12.76 14.94
CA ASN A 88 -8.67 -14.02 14.27
C ASN A 88 -7.87 -15.18 14.90
N ILE A 89 -6.61 -14.95 15.27
CA ILE A 89 -5.79 -15.95 15.97
C ILE A 89 -6.44 -16.32 17.30
N LEU A 90 -6.84 -15.35 18.12
CA LEU A 90 -7.48 -15.60 19.42
C LEU A 90 -8.82 -16.34 19.30
N ILE A 91 -9.65 -15.99 18.31
CA ILE A 91 -10.90 -16.72 18.05
C ILE A 91 -10.60 -18.16 17.63
N SER A 92 -9.63 -18.36 16.73
CA SER A 92 -9.27 -19.69 16.26
C SER A 92 -8.67 -20.57 17.37
N SER A 93 -7.87 -20.01 18.27
CA SER A 93 -7.31 -20.75 19.41
C SER A 93 -8.40 -21.15 20.38
N PHE A 94 -9.33 -20.25 20.70
CA PHE A 94 -10.47 -20.54 21.57
C PHE A 94 -11.37 -21.63 20.98
N LEU A 95 -11.66 -21.56 19.68
CA LEU A 95 -12.45 -22.59 18.99
C LEU A 95 -11.72 -23.95 18.98
N ALA A 96 -10.40 -23.96 18.78
CA ALA A 96 -9.61 -25.19 18.83
C ALA A 96 -9.63 -25.84 20.22
N GLU A 97 -9.50 -25.05 21.28
CA GLU A 97 -9.61 -25.52 22.67
C GLU A 97 -11.00 -26.07 22.99
N ALA A 98 -12.06 -25.39 22.54
CA ALA A 98 -13.43 -25.82 22.72
C ALA A 98 -13.70 -27.13 21.99
N ILE A 99 -13.26 -27.25 20.74
CA ILE A 99 -13.38 -28.49 19.95
C ILE A 99 -12.59 -29.62 20.63
N PHE A 100 -11.36 -29.37 21.06
CA PHE A 100 -10.55 -30.37 21.75
C PHE A 100 -11.21 -30.87 23.04
N SER A 101 -11.81 -29.97 23.81
CA SER A 101 -12.53 -30.30 25.05
C SER A 101 -13.79 -31.14 24.76
N LEU A 102 -14.59 -30.73 23.77
CA LEU A 102 -15.75 -31.50 23.33
C LEU A 102 -15.37 -32.88 22.82
N ILE A 103 -14.31 -32.99 22.03
CA ILE A 103 -13.76 -34.28 21.58
C ILE A 103 -13.38 -35.11 22.80
N LYS A 104 -12.63 -34.57 23.76
CA LYS A 104 -12.21 -35.33 24.94
C LYS A 104 -13.40 -35.88 25.75
N GLU A 105 -14.50 -35.13 25.83
CA GLU A 105 -15.69 -35.51 26.59
C GLU A 105 -16.64 -36.47 25.84
N THR A 106 -16.73 -36.37 24.52
CA THR A 106 -17.75 -37.08 23.72
C THR A 106 -17.20 -38.22 22.86
N LEU A 107 -15.88 -38.29 22.69
CA LEU A 107 -15.26 -39.25 21.79
C LEU A 107 -15.20 -40.64 22.43
N ASP A 108 -15.99 -41.56 21.88
CA ASP A 108 -15.92 -42.98 22.18
C ASP A 108 -14.64 -43.57 21.57
N MET A 109 -13.62 -43.72 22.41
CA MET A 109 -12.29 -44.26 22.06
C MET A 109 -12.34 -45.62 21.32
N SER A 110 -13.43 -46.39 21.45
CA SER A 110 -13.59 -47.68 20.78
C SER A 110 -13.90 -47.55 19.27
N LYS A 111 -14.37 -46.38 18.83
CA LYS A 111 -14.78 -46.09 17.44
C LYS A 111 -13.82 -45.16 16.70
N VAL A 112 -12.77 -44.69 17.39
CA VAL A 112 -11.76 -43.80 16.81
C VAL A 112 -10.79 -44.63 15.96
N GLN A 113 -10.81 -44.41 14.65
CA GLN A 113 -9.71 -44.88 13.80
C GLN A 113 -8.47 -44.05 14.10
N LYS A 114 -7.63 -44.66 14.93
CA LYS A 114 -6.38 -44.16 15.43
C LYS A 114 -5.36 -43.99 14.28
N SER A 115 -5.22 -42.77 13.76
CA SER A 115 -4.11 -42.42 12.86
C SER A 115 -2.80 -42.43 13.66
N GLU A 116 -1.83 -43.26 13.26
CA GLU A 116 -0.56 -43.50 13.98
C GLU A 116 0.17 -42.20 14.37
N THR A 117 0.01 -41.13 13.58
CA THR A 117 0.67 -39.83 13.76
C THR A 117 0.19 -39.06 15.00
N TYR A 118 -1.03 -39.28 15.49
CA TYR A 118 -1.64 -38.49 16.58
C TYR A 118 -1.69 -39.24 17.93
N LEU A 119 -1.13 -40.45 17.99
CA LEU A 119 -1.17 -41.33 19.17
C LEU A 119 0.18 -41.57 19.83
N ALA A 120 1.25 -41.07 19.24
CA ALA A 120 2.52 -41.05 19.93
C ALA A 120 2.33 -40.25 21.22
N ASN A 121 2.71 -40.82 22.36
CA ASN A 121 2.78 -40.10 23.64
C ASN A 121 3.64 -38.81 23.54
N ASP A 122 4.43 -38.72 22.48
CA ASP A 122 5.34 -37.64 22.14
C ASP A 122 4.71 -36.58 21.19
N PHE A 123 3.44 -36.70 20.80
CA PHE A 123 2.82 -35.77 19.85
C PHE A 123 2.94 -34.30 20.30
N MET A 124 2.72 -34.03 21.59
CA MET A 124 2.87 -32.68 22.14
C MET A 124 4.33 -32.20 22.09
N MET A 125 5.29 -33.10 22.28
CA MET A 125 6.73 -32.79 22.17
C MET A 125 7.12 -32.47 20.72
N VAL A 126 6.68 -33.29 19.76
CA VAL A 126 6.93 -33.06 18.32
C VAL A 126 6.26 -31.78 17.83
N LEU A 127 5.08 -31.46 18.35
CA LEU A 127 4.39 -30.20 18.07
C LEU A 127 5.21 -29.00 18.60
N ASP A 128 5.66 -29.08 19.86
CA ASP A 128 6.42 -28.02 20.53
C ASP A 128 7.78 -27.76 19.87
N GLU A 129 8.51 -28.83 19.51
CA GLU A 129 9.76 -28.73 18.75
C GLU A 129 9.54 -28.08 17.38
N ARG A 130 8.46 -28.43 16.69
CA ARG A 130 8.13 -27.86 15.38
C ARG A 130 7.71 -26.39 15.48
N ILE A 131 6.99 -26.00 16.53
CA ILE A 131 6.62 -24.61 16.79
C ILE A 131 7.87 -23.80 17.13
N THR A 132 8.68 -24.27 18.07
CA THR A 132 9.91 -23.63 18.52
C THR A 132 10.90 -23.45 17.36
N GLY A 133 11.11 -24.48 16.56
CA GLY A 133 11.98 -24.41 15.39
C GLY A 133 11.52 -23.39 14.35
N LYS A 134 10.20 -23.23 14.15
CA LYS A 134 9.66 -22.17 13.30
C LYS A 134 9.83 -20.78 13.92
N LEU A 135 9.58 -20.63 15.22
CA LEU A 135 9.72 -19.34 15.90
C LEU A 135 11.17 -18.83 15.87
N MET A 136 12.17 -19.71 16.05
CA MET A 136 13.59 -19.35 15.97
C MET A 136 14.03 -18.82 14.60
N GLN A 137 13.31 -19.16 13.51
CA GLN A 137 13.58 -18.60 12.18
C GLN A 137 13.20 -17.11 12.08
N PHE A 138 12.24 -16.67 12.87
CA PHE A 138 11.70 -15.30 12.82
C PHE A 138 12.16 -14.45 14.00
N PHE A 139 12.42 -15.06 15.15
CA PHE A 139 12.78 -14.40 16.40
C PHE A 139 14.04 -15.07 16.97
N LYS A 140 15.19 -14.41 16.80
CA LYS A 140 16.47 -14.84 17.39
C LYS A 140 16.56 -14.43 18.86
#